data_AF-A0A3B1J9W5-F1
#
_entry.id   AF-A0A3B1J9W5-F1
#
_cell.length_a   1.000
_cell.length_b   1.000
_cell.length_c   1.000
_cell.angle_alpha   90.00
_cell.angle_beta   90.00
_cell.angle_gamma   90.00
#
_symmetry.space_group_name_H-M   'P 1'
#
loop_
_entity.id
_entity.type
_entity.pdbx_description
1 polymer ?
#
loop_
_entity_poly.entity_id
_entity_poly.type
_entity_poly.pdbx_seq_one_letter_code
_entity_poly.pdbx_strand_id
1 'polypeptide(L)'
;ITKTCCLGHRCSKCGLNCCRLNGCGLNCCRLNGCGLNCCRLNGCGLNCCRLNGCGLNCCRLNGCGLNCCRLNGCGLNCCRLNGCGLNCCRLNGCGLNCCRLNGCGLNCCRLNGCGLNCCRLNGCGLNCCRLNGCGLNCCRLNGCGLNCCRLNGCGLNCCRLNGCGLNCCRLNGCGLNCCRLNGCGLNCCRLNGWG
;
A
#
# COMPACT_ATOMS: atom_id res chain seq x y z
N ILE A 1 4.71 7.47 -27.79
CA ILE A 1 6.06 6.92 -27.56
C ILE A 1 6.67 7.67 -26.39
N THR A 2 6.83 7.02 -25.24
CA THR A 2 7.94 7.29 -24.30
C THR A 2 8.12 6.01 -23.48
N LYS A 3 8.88 5.06 -24.06
CA LYS A 3 9.60 4.07 -23.26
C LYS A 3 10.70 4.84 -22.53
N THR A 4 10.38 5.52 -21.43
CA THR A 4 11.40 6.05 -20.53
C THR A 4 11.89 4.89 -19.67
N CYS A 5 12.81 4.13 -20.24
CA CYS A 5 13.72 3.28 -19.49
C CYS A 5 14.71 4.21 -18.80
N CYS A 6 14.32 4.88 -17.71
CA CYS A 6 15.28 5.65 -16.92
C CYS A 6 16.09 4.64 -16.11
N LEU A 7 17.26 4.25 -16.62
CA LEU A 7 18.26 3.50 -15.86
C LEU A 7 19.02 4.50 -14.99
N GLY A 8 18.91 4.40 -13.66
CA GLY A 8 19.82 5.07 -12.72
C GLY A 8 19.68 6.58 -12.50
N HIS A 9 18.63 7.23 -12.98
CA HIS A 9 18.49 8.69 -12.85
C HIS A 9 17.96 9.16 -11.48
N ARG A 10 18.46 10.32 -11.05
CA ARG A 10 17.85 11.16 -10.01
C ARG A 10 16.83 12.09 -10.66
N CYS A 11 15.54 11.93 -10.36
CA CYS A 11 14.50 12.89 -10.74
C CYS A 11 14.03 13.63 -9.48
N SER A 12 14.00 14.95 -9.53
CA SER A 12 13.48 15.78 -8.44
C SER A 12 12.39 16.70 -8.96
N LYS A 13 11.28 16.79 -8.22
CA LYS A 13 10.13 17.67 -8.53
C LYS A 13 9.52 17.47 -9.93
N CYS A 14 9.70 16.28 -10.49
CA CYS A 14 9.17 15.92 -11.80
C CYS A 14 7.65 15.68 -11.71
N GLY A 15 6.85 16.38 -12.51
CA GLY A 15 5.40 16.24 -12.56
C GLY A 15 4.93 15.75 -13.92
N LEU A 16 4.10 14.71 -13.97
CA LEU A 16 3.41 14.29 -15.19
C LEU A 16 1.90 14.38 -14.99
N ASN A 17 1.23 14.98 -15.97
CA ASN A 17 -0.20 15.20 -15.95
C ASN A 17 -0.84 14.48 -17.14
N CYS A 18 -1.93 13.76 -16.89
CA CYS A 18 -2.77 13.13 -17.91
C CYS A 18 -2.03 12.14 -18.84
N CYS A 19 -0.92 11.57 -18.37
CA CYS A 19 -0.12 10.64 -19.16
C CYS A 19 -0.69 9.21 -19.17
N ARG A 20 -0.41 8.47 -20.24
CA ARG A 20 -0.65 7.03 -20.34
C ARG A 20 0.69 6.30 -20.45
N LEU A 21 1.00 5.48 -19.46
CA LEU A 21 2.23 4.72 -19.34
C LEU A 21 1.89 3.23 -19.35
N ASN A 22 2.44 2.49 -20.30
CA ASN A 22 2.20 1.06 -20.47
C ASN A 22 3.54 0.33 -20.45
N GLY A 23 3.70 -0.64 -19.55
CA GLY A 23 4.91 -1.46 -19.44
C GLY A 23 6.17 -0.66 -19.08
N CYS A 24 6.03 0.53 -18.48
CA CYS A 24 7.18 1.35 -18.11
C CYS A 24 7.89 0.74 -16.90
N GLY A 25 9.20 0.52 -17.01
CA GLY A 25 10.04 -0.02 -15.94
C GLY A 25 11.10 1.00 -15.53
N LEU A 26 11.21 1.28 -14.23
CA LEU A 26 12.34 2.03 -13.68
C LEU A 26 13.15 1.13 -12.76
N ASN A 27 14.46 1.10 -12.98
CA ASN A 27 15.38 0.30 -12.19
C ASN A 27 16.39 1.24 -11.50
N CYS A 28 16.56 1.07 -10.19
CA CYS A 28 17.56 1.77 -9.40
C CYS A 28 17.44 3.32 -9.40
N CYS A 29 16.24 3.86 -9.64
CA CYS A 29 16.00 5.29 -9.69
C CYS A 29 15.86 5.91 -8.30
N ARG A 30 16.16 7.22 -8.20
CA ARG A 30 15.85 8.04 -7.02
C ARG A 30 14.89 9.15 -7.43
N LEU A 31 13.68 9.13 -6.87
CA LEU A 31 12.62 10.09 -7.15
C LEU A 31 12.34 10.90 -5.88
N ASN A 32 12.48 12.21 -5.96
CA ASN A 32 12.26 13.12 -4.83
C ASN A 32 11.18 14.14 -5.20
N GLY A 33 10.04 14.13 -4.50
CA GLY A 33 8.95 15.09 -4.75
C GLY A 33 8.30 14.96 -6.13
N CYS A 34 8.44 13.79 -6.79
CA CYS A 34 7.80 13.57 -8.09
C CYS A 34 6.30 13.30 -7.94
N GLY A 35 5.51 13.83 -8.87
CA GLY A 35 4.05 13.74 -8.86
C GLY A 35 3.49 13.17 -10.16
N LEU A 36 2.49 12.30 -10.09
CA LEU A 36 1.63 12.00 -11.23
C LEU A 36 0.20 12.45 -10.92
N ASN A 37 -0.40 13.21 -11.82
CA ASN A 37 -1.80 13.61 -11.71
C ASN A 37 -2.59 13.07 -12.89
N CYS A 38 -3.76 12.47 -12.61
CA CYS A 38 -4.68 11.97 -13.63
C CYS A 38 -4.06 10.98 -14.63
N CYS A 39 -2.99 10.26 -14.23
CA CYS A 39 -2.26 9.35 -15.11
C CYS A 39 -2.86 7.94 -15.11
N ARG A 40 -2.66 7.20 -16.20
CA ARG A 40 -2.97 5.77 -16.31
C ARG A 40 -1.67 4.98 -16.45
N LEU A 41 -1.45 4.04 -15.53
CA LEU A 41 -0.29 3.17 -15.50
C LEU A 41 -0.77 1.73 -15.62
N ASN A 42 -0.35 1.03 -16.67
CA ASN A 42 -0.66 -0.38 -16.85
C ASN A 42 0.64 -1.18 -16.93
N GLY A 43 0.78 -2.21 -16.10
CA GLY A 43 1.96 -3.08 -16.09
C GLY A 43 3.27 -2.34 -15.80
N CYS A 44 3.23 -1.21 -15.09
CA CYS A 44 4.43 -0.45 -14.78
C CYS A 44 5.13 -1.02 -13.55
N GLY A 45 6.46 -1.04 -13.57
CA GLY A 45 7.29 -1.64 -12.53
C GLY A 45 8.37 -0.69 -12.01
N LEU A 46 8.57 -0.65 -10.69
CA LEU A 46 9.79 -0.06 -10.11
C LEU A 46 10.58 -1.15 -9.39
N ASN A 47 11.85 -1.32 -9.74
CA ASN A 47 12.75 -2.22 -9.04
C ASN A 47 13.87 -1.43 -8.37
N CYS A 48 14.13 -1.72 -7.10
CA CYS A 48 15.23 -1.15 -6.33
C CYS A 48 15.24 0.39 -6.28
N CYS A 49 14.08 1.03 -6.41
CA CYS A 49 13.96 2.48 -6.45
C CYS A 49 13.82 3.08 -5.04
N ARG A 50 14.22 4.35 -4.91
CA ARG A 50 13.99 5.17 -3.71
C ARG A 50 13.05 6.31 -4.07
N LEU A 51 11.93 6.41 -3.36
CA LEU A 51 10.92 7.44 -3.54
C LEU A 51 10.78 8.21 -2.23
N ASN A 52 11.01 9.52 -2.27
CA ASN A 52 10.82 10.40 -1.12
C ASN A 52 9.83 11.51 -1.47
N GLY A 53 8.75 11.63 -0.70
CA GLY A 53 7.74 12.67 -0.91
C GLY A 53 7.01 12.59 -2.26
N CYS A 54 7.01 11.43 -2.92
CA CYS A 54 6.32 11.26 -4.19
C CYS A 54 4.80 11.14 -4.00
N GLY A 55 4.03 11.71 -4.93
CA GLY A 55 2.58 11.77 -4.87
C GLY A 55 1.89 11.23 -6.12
N LEU A 56 0.80 10.49 -5.94
CA LEU A 56 -0.10 10.12 -7.03
C LEU A 56 -1.48 10.68 -6.73
N ASN A 57 -2.02 11.49 -7.62
CA ASN A 57 -3.37 12.03 -7.49
C ASN A 57 -4.24 11.58 -8.65
N CYS A 58 -5.45 11.09 -8.35
CA CYS A 58 -6.46 10.69 -9.34
C CYS A 58 -5.95 9.70 -10.40
N CYS A 59 -4.95 8.87 -10.06
CA CYS A 59 -4.33 7.94 -11.00
C CYS A 59 -5.04 6.57 -11.03
N ARG A 60 -4.90 5.87 -12.16
CA ARG A 60 -5.33 4.48 -12.31
C ARG A 60 -4.12 3.59 -12.53
N LEU A 61 -3.92 2.61 -11.67
CA LEU A 61 -2.83 1.65 -11.70
C LEU A 61 -3.41 0.25 -11.87
N ASN A 62 -3.04 -0.43 -12.95
CA ASN A 62 -3.44 -1.81 -13.19
C ASN A 62 -2.20 -2.68 -13.35
N GLY A 63 -2.09 -3.76 -12.57
CA GLY A 63 -0.97 -4.71 -12.65
C GLY A 63 0.39 -4.07 -12.40
N CYS A 64 0.46 -2.98 -11.62
CA CYS A 64 1.73 -2.30 -11.35
C CYS A 64 2.46 -2.94 -10.17
N GLY A 65 3.80 -2.99 -10.25
CA GLY A 65 4.64 -3.69 -9.29
C GLY A 65 5.74 -2.81 -8.70
N LEU A 66 5.99 -2.95 -7.40
CA LEU A 66 7.21 -2.43 -6.75
C LEU A 66 8.00 -3.58 -6.15
N ASN A 67 9.26 -3.72 -6.52
CA ASN A 67 10.15 -4.72 -5.95
C ASN A 67 11.35 -4.07 -5.28
N CYS A 68 11.65 -4.47 -4.04
CA CYS A 68 12.81 -4.00 -3.28
C CYS A 68 12.93 -2.47 -3.16
N CYS A 69 11.80 -1.75 -3.18
CA CYS A 69 11.77 -0.29 -3.16
C CYS A 69 11.73 0.28 -1.74
N ARG A 70 12.20 1.52 -1.59
CA ARG A 70 12.08 2.32 -0.36
C ARG A 70 11.21 3.54 -0.62
N LEU A 71 10.13 3.67 0.13
CA LEU A 71 9.19 4.78 0.03
C LEU A 71 9.17 5.52 1.38
N ASN A 72 9.38 6.83 1.35
CA ASN A 72 9.34 7.69 2.51
C ASN A 72 8.41 8.88 2.25
N GLY A 73 7.37 9.06 3.07
CA GLY A 73 6.43 10.18 2.95
C GLY A 73 5.67 10.20 1.62
N CYS A 74 5.54 9.06 0.95
CA CYS A 74 4.79 8.96 -0.31
C CYS A 74 3.29 8.91 -0.07
N GLY A 75 2.52 9.56 -0.97
CA GLY A 75 1.07 9.65 -0.86
C GLY A 75 0.34 9.19 -2.12
N LEU A 76 -0.79 8.51 -1.95
CA LEU A 76 -1.79 8.36 -3.00
C LEU A 76 -3.10 9.02 -2.57
N ASN A 77 -3.69 9.82 -3.45
CA ASN A 77 -4.98 10.43 -3.23
C ASN A 77 -5.93 10.10 -4.39
N CYS A 78 -7.15 9.67 -4.07
CA CYS A 78 -8.22 9.39 -5.04
C CYS A 78 -7.83 8.38 -6.15
N CYS A 79 -6.84 7.52 -5.89
CA CYS A 79 -6.33 6.56 -6.87
C CYS A 79 -7.13 5.25 -6.90
N ARG A 80 -7.10 4.57 -8.06
CA ARG A 80 -7.63 3.21 -8.23
C ARG A 80 -6.48 2.25 -8.56
N LEU A 81 -6.34 1.19 -7.77
CA LEU A 81 -5.30 0.18 -7.90
C LEU A 81 -5.96 -1.19 -8.08
N ASN A 82 -5.67 -1.86 -9.18
CA ASN A 82 -6.15 -3.21 -9.46
C ASN A 82 -4.97 -4.14 -9.70
N GLY A 83 -4.91 -5.26 -8.96
CA GLY A 83 -3.86 -6.27 -9.13
C GLY A 83 -2.44 -5.72 -8.91
N CYS A 84 -2.27 -4.68 -8.10
CA CYS A 84 -0.96 -4.09 -7.86
C CYS A 84 -0.23 -4.82 -6.74
N GLY A 85 1.09 -4.96 -6.87
CA GLY A 85 1.93 -5.75 -5.97
C GLY A 85 3.11 -4.98 -5.41
N LEU A 86 3.42 -5.16 -4.13
CA LEU A 86 4.67 -4.73 -3.54
C LEU A 86 5.39 -5.96 -2.96
N ASN A 87 6.65 -6.14 -3.34
CA ASN A 87 7.48 -7.21 -2.82
C ASN A 87 8.75 -6.64 -2.18
N CYS A 88 9.08 -7.12 -0.98
CA CYS A 88 10.31 -6.76 -0.26
C CYS A 88 10.52 -5.24 -0.08
N CYS A 89 9.44 -4.46 0.00
CA CYS A 89 9.50 -3.00 0.08
C CYS A 89 9.54 -2.49 1.52
N ARG A 90 10.09 -1.28 1.70
CA ARG A 90 10.05 -0.54 2.97
C ARG A 90 9.28 0.76 2.78
N LEU A 91 8.22 0.94 3.57
CA LEU A 91 7.36 2.11 3.53
C LEU A 91 7.40 2.80 4.90
N ASN A 92 7.75 4.08 4.93
CA ASN A 92 7.79 4.88 6.14
C ASN A 92 6.94 6.13 5.94
N GLY A 93 5.95 6.36 6.80
CA GLY A 93 5.09 7.54 6.75
C GLY A 93 4.27 7.67 5.46
N CYS A 94 4.03 6.56 4.75
CA CYS A 94 3.25 6.58 3.51
C CYS A 94 1.74 6.62 3.79
N GLY A 95 1.00 7.35 2.96
CA GLY A 95 -0.44 7.57 3.11
C GLY A 95 -1.26 7.21 1.88
N LEU A 96 -2.44 6.63 2.07
CA LEU A 96 -3.46 6.52 1.03
C LEU A 96 -4.73 7.21 1.52
N ASN A 97 -5.29 8.08 0.69
CA ASN A 97 -6.54 8.77 0.97
C ASN A 97 -7.55 8.55 -0.15
N CYS A 98 -8.77 8.18 0.22
CA CYS A 98 -9.89 7.99 -0.72
C CYS A 98 -9.58 7.01 -1.88
N CYS A 99 -8.72 6.03 -1.65
CA CYS A 99 -8.30 5.08 -2.68
C CYS A 99 -9.21 3.84 -2.77
N ARG A 100 -9.22 3.22 -3.94
CA ARG A 100 -9.84 1.90 -4.17
C ARG A 100 -8.78 0.90 -4.57
N LEU A 101 -8.66 -0.19 -3.82
CA LEU A 101 -7.71 -1.27 -4.05
C LEU A 101 -8.49 -2.57 -4.27
N ASN A 102 -8.21 -3.25 -5.38
CA ASN A 102 -8.80 -4.53 -5.70
C ASN A 102 -7.70 -5.54 -6.03
N GLY A 103 -7.68 -6.68 -5.33
CA GLY A 103 -6.70 -7.75 -5.57
C GLY A 103 -5.25 -7.31 -5.39
N CYS A 104 -4.99 -6.31 -4.54
CA CYS A 104 -3.63 -5.81 -4.33
C CYS A 104 -2.91 -6.62 -3.25
N GLY A 105 -1.61 -6.84 -3.44
CA GLY A 105 -0.80 -7.70 -2.59
C GLY A 105 0.46 -7.02 -2.06
N LEU A 106 0.78 -7.24 -0.78
CA LEU A 106 2.10 -6.93 -0.23
C LEU A 106 2.74 -8.21 0.28
N ASN A 107 3.97 -8.48 -0.14
CA ASN A 107 4.75 -9.62 0.31
C ASN A 107 6.07 -9.16 0.92
N CYS A 108 6.42 -9.71 2.09
CA CYS A 108 7.69 -9.45 2.77
C CYS A 108 8.00 -7.96 2.99
N CYS A 109 6.98 -7.12 3.16
CA CYS A 109 7.14 -5.67 3.28
C CYS A 109 7.27 -5.22 4.74
N ARG A 110 7.89 -4.05 4.95
CA ARG A 110 7.95 -3.36 6.24
C ARG A 110 7.26 -2.01 6.13
N LEU A 111 6.26 -1.77 6.96
CA LEU A 111 5.47 -0.55 7.00
C LEU A 111 5.61 0.08 8.40
N ASN A 112 6.05 1.33 8.47
CA ASN A 112 6.13 2.07 9.72
C ASN A 112 5.38 3.40 9.60
N GLY A 113 4.42 3.65 10.49
CA GLY A 113 3.64 4.89 10.50
C GLY A 113 2.82 5.12 9.24
N CYS A 114 2.47 4.06 8.51
CA CYS A 114 1.66 4.17 7.30
C CYS A 114 0.16 4.28 7.62
N GLY A 115 -0.56 5.09 6.85
CA GLY A 115 -1.98 5.38 7.08
C GLY A 115 -2.86 5.14 5.85
N LEU A 116 -4.05 4.59 6.06
CA LEU A 116 -5.11 4.60 5.05
C LEU A 116 -6.32 5.34 5.61
N ASN A 117 -6.84 6.29 4.84
CA ASN A 117 -8.04 7.04 5.20
C ASN A 117 -9.11 6.91 4.11
N CYS A 118 -10.35 6.63 4.50
CA CYS A 118 -11.50 6.55 3.60
C CYS A 118 -11.30 5.62 2.39
N CYS A 119 -10.51 4.55 2.56
CA CYS A 119 -10.16 3.63 1.47
C CYS A 119 -11.12 2.44 1.39
N ARG A 120 -11.23 1.85 0.19
CA ARG A 120 -11.94 0.58 -0.04
C ARG A 120 -10.96 -0.47 -0.53
N LEU A 121 -10.88 -1.59 0.16
CA LEU A 121 -10.01 -2.72 -0.13
C LEU A 121 -10.86 -3.97 -0.36
N ASN A 122 -10.72 -4.59 -1.52
CA ASN A 122 -11.41 -5.84 -1.87
C ASN A 122 -10.37 -6.89 -2.26
N GLY A 123 -10.42 -8.07 -1.64
CA GLY A 123 -9.51 -9.18 -1.97
C GLY A 123 -8.04 -8.85 -1.82
N CYS A 124 -7.67 -7.92 -0.94
CA CYS A 124 -6.28 -7.50 -0.75
C CYS A 124 -5.56 -8.39 0.26
N GLY A 125 -4.29 -8.67 0.03
CA GLY A 125 -3.50 -9.62 0.83
C GLY A 125 -2.20 -9.03 1.33
N LEU A 126 -1.85 -9.32 2.59
CA LEU A 126 -0.51 -9.11 3.11
C LEU A 126 0.08 -10.46 3.53
N ASN A 127 1.28 -10.77 3.07
CA ASN A 127 2.00 -11.98 3.46
C ASN A 127 3.37 -11.63 4.04
N CYS A 128 3.72 -12.23 5.17
CA CYS A 128 5.02 -12.09 5.81
C CYS A 128 5.44 -10.62 6.08
N CYS A 129 4.48 -9.73 6.30
CA CYS A 129 4.72 -8.30 6.47
C CYS A 129 4.93 -7.90 7.95
N ARG A 130 5.64 -6.79 8.16
CA ARG A 130 5.78 -6.15 9.48
C ARG A 130 5.16 -4.76 9.44
N LEU A 131 4.20 -4.49 10.30
CA LEU A 131 3.50 -3.23 10.42
C LEU A 131 3.72 -2.67 11.82
N ASN A 132 4.24 -1.45 11.93
CA ASN A 132 4.43 -0.76 13.21
C ASN A 132 3.75 0.62 13.16
N GLY A 133 2.86 0.91 14.11
CA GLY A 133 2.18 2.20 14.18
C GLY A 133 1.32 2.52 12.96
N CYS A 134 0.86 1.51 12.23
CA CYS A 134 0.02 1.70 11.05
C CYS A 134 -1.46 1.88 11.42
N GLY A 135 -2.15 2.78 10.70
CA GLY A 135 -3.53 3.13 10.98
C GLY A 135 -4.46 2.99 9.78
N LEU A 136 -5.68 2.50 10.01
CA LEU A 136 -6.78 2.59 9.05
C LEU A 136 -7.90 3.41 9.68
N ASN A 137 -8.38 4.43 8.98
CA ASN A 137 -9.51 5.25 9.41
C ASN A 137 -10.62 5.22 8.35
N CYS A 138 -11.86 5.01 8.77
CA CYS A 138 -13.05 5.03 7.91
C CYS A 138 -12.95 4.14 6.66
N CYS A 139 -12.22 3.01 6.76
CA CYS A 139 -11.97 2.12 5.63
C CYS A 139 -13.00 0.98 5.54
N ARG A 140 -13.20 0.45 4.33
CA ARG A 140 -13.99 -0.76 4.08
C ARG A 140 -13.10 -1.85 3.51
N LEU A 141 -13.06 -3.00 4.18
CA LEU A 141 -12.27 -4.17 3.79
C LEU A 141 -13.22 -5.34 3.54
N ASN A 142 -13.18 -5.93 2.36
CA ASN A 142 -13.94 -7.14 2.03
C ASN A 142 -12.99 -8.22 1.53
N GLY A 143 -13.06 -9.42 2.12
CA GLY A 143 -12.25 -10.57 1.70
C GLY A 143 -10.73 -10.32 1.80
N CYS A 144 -10.30 -9.45 2.72
CA CYS A 144 -8.88 -9.12 2.86
C CYS A 144 -8.20 -10.08 3.85
N GLY A 145 -6.96 -10.47 3.54
CA GLY A 145 -6.22 -11.45 4.32
C GLY A 145 -4.87 -10.96 4.78
N LEU A 146 -4.48 -11.27 6.01
CA LEU A 146 -3.09 -11.18 6.45
C LEU A 146 -2.61 -12.58 6.84
N ASN A 147 -1.47 -12.98 6.29
CA ASN A 147 -0.83 -14.25 6.61
C ASN A 147 0.59 -14.01 7.15
N CYS A 148 0.94 -14.68 8.24
CA CYS A 148 2.27 -14.64 8.85
C CYS A 148 2.79 -13.21 9.14
N CYS A 149 1.88 -12.28 9.46
CA CYS A 149 2.22 -10.87 9.66
C CYS A 149 2.49 -10.54 11.13
N ARG A 150 3.31 -9.50 11.38
CA ARG A 150 3.52 -8.91 12.70
C ARG A 150 2.99 -7.49 12.73
N LEU A 151 2.08 -7.19 13.64
CA LEU A 151 1.45 -5.89 13.82
C LEU A 151 1.75 -5.39 15.23
N ASN A 152 2.38 -4.22 15.35
CA ASN A 152 2.65 -3.58 16.63
C ASN A 152 2.09 -2.16 16.64
N GLY A 153 1.27 -1.80 17.64
CA GLY A 153 0.73 -0.45 17.75
C GLY A 153 -0.20 -0.07 16.59
N CYS A 154 -0.80 -1.05 15.90
CA CYS A 154 -1.65 -0.78 14.74
C CYS A 154 -3.11 -0.53 15.16
N GLY A 155 -3.75 0.48 14.59
CA GLY A 155 -5.11 0.87 14.93
C GLY A 155 -6.06 0.82 13.74
N LEU A 156 -7.28 0.36 13.96
CA LEU A 156 -8.39 0.56 13.04
C LEU A 156 -9.45 1.41 13.74
N ASN A 157 -9.87 2.50 13.09
CA ASN A 157 -10.92 3.37 13.58
C ASN A 157 -12.05 3.47 12.55
N CYS A 158 -13.30 3.31 13.00
CA CYS A 158 -14.51 3.43 12.18
C CYS A 158 -14.49 2.57 10.90
N CYS A 159 -13.83 1.40 10.96
CA CYS A 159 -13.67 0.52 9.80
C CYS A 159 -14.77 -0.55 9.71
N ARG A 160 -15.07 -1.00 8.48
CA ARG A 160 -15.96 -2.15 8.23
C ARG A 160 -15.16 -3.28 7.60
N LEU A 161 -15.16 -4.44 8.22
CA LEU A 161 -14.46 -5.63 7.76
C LEU A 161 -15.47 -6.74 7.53
N ASN A 162 -15.53 -7.26 6.30
CA ASN A 162 -16.36 -8.39 5.93
C ASN A 162 -15.50 -9.51 5.34
N GLY A 163 -15.64 -10.74 5.83
CA GLY A 163 -14.91 -11.89 5.30
C GLY A 163 -13.38 -11.75 5.41
N CYS A 164 -12.88 -10.98 6.39
CA CYS A 164 -11.44 -10.73 6.51
C CYS A 164 -10.77 -11.78 7.41
N GLY A 165 -9.58 -12.23 7.04
CA GLY A 165 -8.87 -13.30 7.73
C GLY A 165 -7.50 -12.88 8.24
N LEU A 166 -7.17 -13.29 9.47
CA LEU A 166 -5.81 -13.28 10.00
C LEU A 166 -5.36 -14.72 10.21
N ASN A 167 -4.26 -15.11 9.58
CA ASN A 167 -3.65 -16.43 9.76
C ASN A 167 -2.20 -16.30 10.24
N CYS A 168 -1.84 -17.03 11.29
CA CYS A 168 -0.47 -17.07 11.84
C CYS A 168 0.10 -15.67 12.18
N CYS A 169 -0.75 -14.73 12.56
CA CYS A 169 -0.35 -13.34 12.82
C CYS A 169 -0.03 -13.09 14.29
N ARG A 170 0.89 -12.15 14.55
CA ARG A 170 1.18 -11.64 15.90
C ARG A 170 0.73 -10.20 16.00
N LEU A 171 -0.13 -9.90 16.96
CA LEU A 171 -0.64 -8.55 17.22
C LEU A 171 -0.25 -8.11 18.63
N ASN A 172 0.38 -6.95 18.74
CA ASN A 172 0.79 -6.35 20.00
C ASN A 172 0.37 -4.88 20.08
N GLY A 173 -0.40 -4.49 21.09
CA GLY A 173 -0.85 -3.09 21.24
C GLY A 173 -1.73 -2.64 20.07
N CYS A 174 -2.47 -3.56 19.46
CA CYS A 174 -3.37 -3.25 18.36
C CYS A 174 -4.75 -2.89 18.88
N GLY A 175 -5.39 -1.88 18.27
CA GLY A 175 -6.69 -1.39 18.72
C GLY A 175 -7.76 -1.37 17.65
N LEU A 176 -9.01 -1.61 18.06
CA LEU A 176 -10.21 -1.53 17.21
C LEU A 176 -11.20 -0.55 17.83
N ASN A 177 -11.31 0.65 17.27
CA ASN A 177 -12.30 1.63 17.71
C ASN A 177 -13.45 1.76 16.71
N CYS A 178 -14.69 1.69 17.20
CA CYS A 178 -15.92 1.82 16.40
C CYS A 178 -15.97 0.97 15.11
N CYS A 179 -15.36 -0.23 15.14
CA CYS A 179 -15.27 -1.11 13.97
C CYS A 179 -16.42 -2.12 13.90
N ARG A 180 -16.84 -2.47 12.69
CA ARG A 180 -17.81 -3.54 12.43
C ARG A 180 -17.11 -4.72 11.77
N LEU A 181 -17.26 -5.91 12.35
CA LEU A 181 -16.68 -7.17 11.87
C LEU A 181 -17.80 -8.14 11.49
N ASN A 182 -17.80 -8.65 10.26
CA ASN A 182 -18.72 -9.70 9.82
C ASN A 182 -17.95 -10.81 9.10
N GLY A 183 -18.18 -12.08 9.48
CA GLY A 183 -17.51 -13.22 8.87
C GLY A 183 -15.97 -13.15 8.93
N CYS A 184 -15.42 -12.48 9.95
CA CYS A 184 -13.97 -12.35 10.10
C CYS A 184 -13.41 -13.50 10.92
N GLY A 185 -12.27 -14.05 10.49
CA GLY A 185 -11.65 -15.23 11.11
C GLY A 185 -10.24 -14.95 11.63
N LEU A 186 -9.92 -15.55 12.78
CA LEU A 186 -8.57 -15.62 13.33
C LEU A 186 -8.14 -17.08 13.36
N ASN A 187 -7.01 -17.41 12.76
CA ASN A 187 -6.42 -18.74 12.82
C ASN A 187 -4.96 -18.65 13.28
N CYS A 188 -4.59 -19.46 14.28
CA CYS A 188 -3.23 -19.53 14.84
C CYS A 188 -2.60 -18.15 15.18
N CYS A 189 -3.40 -17.19 15.65
CA CYS A 189 -2.93 -15.83 15.95
C CYS A 189 -2.58 -15.64 17.43
N ARG A 190 -1.57 -14.81 17.71
CA ARG A 190 -1.19 -14.40 19.08
C ARG A 190 -1.53 -12.94 19.30
N LEU A 191 -2.28 -12.66 20.38
CA LEU A 191 -2.77 -11.32 20.74
C LEU A 191 -2.19 -10.90 22.09
N ASN A 192 -1.51 -9.76 22.14
CA ASN A 192 -1.03 -9.13 23.38
C ASN A 192 -1.46 -7.65 23.40
N GLY A 193 -1.94 -7.14 24.55
CA GLY A 193 -2.31 -5.72 24.69
C GLY A 193 -3.39 -5.28 23.69
N TRP A 194 -4.39 -6.12 23.48
CA TRP A 194 -5.50 -5.86 22.57
C TRP A 194 -6.59 -5.08 23.32
N GLY A 195 -7.07 -3.98 22.74
CA GLY A 195 -8.05 -3.07 23.34
C GLY A 195 -8.97 -2.41 22.33
#